data_AF-K8WX44-F1
#
_entry.id   AF-K8WX44-F1
#
_cell.length_a   1.000
_cell.length_b   1.000
_cell.length_c   1.000
_cell.angle_alpha   90.00
_cell.angle_beta   90.00
_cell.angle_gamma   90.00
#
_symmetry.space_group_name_H-M   'P 1'
#
loop_
_entity.id
_entity.type
_entity.pdbx_description
1 polymer ?
#
loop_
_entity_poly.entity_id
_entity_poly.type
_entity_poly.pdbx_seq_one_letter_code
_entity_poly.pdbx_strand_id
1 'polypeptide(L)'
;YRTLEAHVYVGHVAFIITTNIRDFSDKKYAQRKSEFLGRGFTEFQSNEKPAKLAAMKSLISRLSGRLDHEIPTGKGVCIPNGFILDDGDKHKEQIKFIYKNNELLLSVDVDNSYLASSDTLFSRGAKINSAMGQQSMQTIKKENLLPNGLPSQEWLMKGKQEVYSEEENKKIPNMPYYQFWLYANQETATLTTPRVLVKLNNVNRFTTYSDAQMVEIWDRIVNSLRYRPNAF
;
A
#
# COMPACT_ATOMS: atom_id res chain seq x y z
N TYR A 1 22.17 -15.32 -2.17
CA TYR A 1 21.90 -13.89 -2.05
C TYR A 1 22.32 -13.43 -0.68
N ARG A 2 22.81 -12.21 -0.53
CA ARG A 2 23.11 -11.57 0.76
C ARG A 2 22.10 -10.44 0.98
N THR A 3 21.95 -9.99 2.22
CA THR A 3 21.14 -8.81 2.54
C THR A 3 22.08 -7.66 2.88
N LEU A 4 21.84 -6.50 2.26
CA LEU A 4 22.43 -5.23 2.65
C LEU A 4 21.39 -4.52 3.52
N GLU A 5 21.81 -4.07 4.70
CA GLU A 5 20.97 -3.43 5.70
C GLU A 5 21.62 -2.14 6.17
N ALA A 6 20.83 -1.07 6.27
CA ALA A 6 21.24 0.20 6.85
C ALA A 6 20.30 0.58 7.99
N HIS A 7 20.89 1.06 9.07
CA HIS A 7 20.21 1.63 10.23
C HIS A 7 20.48 3.12 10.22
N VAL A 8 19.44 3.93 10.09
CA VAL A 8 19.56 5.39 9.96
C VAL A 8 18.67 6.05 11.00
N TYR A 9 19.25 6.95 11.78
CA TYR A 9 18.51 7.80 12.71
C TYR A 9 18.59 9.25 12.23
N VAL A 10 17.46 9.81 11.82
CA VAL A 10 17.36 11.18 11.28
C VAL A 10 15.98 11.75 11.59
N GLY A 11 15.91 13.03 11.99
CA GLY A 11 14.63 13.69 12.29
C GLY A 11 13.82 12.99 13.38
N HIS A 12 14.49 12.51 14.44
CA HIS A 12 13.90 11.74 15.55
C HIS A 12 13.30 10.39 15.21
N VAL A 13 13.53 9.87 13.99
CA VAL A 13 12.97 8.61 13.52
C VAL A 13 14.08 7.64 13.14
N ALA A 14 13.92 6.38 13.55
CA ALA A 14 14.80 5.29 13.16
C ALA A 14 14.23 4.55 11.95
N PHE A 15 15.04 4.44 10.90
CA PHE A 15 14.72 3.72 9.68
C PHE A 15 15.64 2.52 9.53
N ILE A 16 15.06 1.37 9.17
CA ILE A 16 15.78 0.18 8.73
C ILE A 16 15.51 0.01 7.24
N ILE A 17 16.56 0.07 6.43
CA ILE A 17 16.48 -0.08 4.97
C ILE A 17 17.20 -1.36 4.60
N THR A 18 16.50 -2.27 3.93
CA THR A 18 17.06 -3.56 3.49
C THR A 18 16.92 -3.74 1.99
N THR A 19 17.94 -4.33 1.35
CA THR A 19 17.84 -4.87 -0.01
C THR A 19 18.60 -6.18 -0.13
N ASN A 20 18.04 -7.12 -0.88
CA ASN A 20 18.79 -8.29 -1.31
C ASN A 20 19.80 -7.90 -2.38
N ILE A 21 20.97 -8.54 -2.35
CA ILE A 21 22.05 -8.35 -3.32
C ILE A 21 22.51 -9.71 -3.87
N ARG A 22 22.74 -9.76 -5.19
CA ARG A 22 23.57 -10.80 -5.80
C ARG A 22 25.03 -10.42 -5.67
N ASP A 23 25.85 -11.31 -5.13
CA ASP A 23 27.29 -11.09 -4.94
C ASP A 23 28.02 -12.43 -5.12
N PHE A 24 28.50 -12.69 -6.33
CA PHE A 24 29.34 -13.85 -6.65
C PHE A 24 30.83 -13.49 -6.75
N SER A 25 31.26 -12.39 -6.12
CA SER A 25 32.65 -11.93 -6.19
C SER A 25 33.64 -12.80 -5.40
N ASP A 26 33.17 -13.46 -4.33
CA ASP A 26 33.97 -14.36 -3.49
C ASP A 26 34.22 -15.71 -4.18
N LYS A 27 35.45 -16.23 -4.08
CA LYS A 27 35.89 -17.51 -4.67
C LYS A 27 34.98 -18.68 -4.29
N LYS A 28 34.39 -18.67 -3.08
CA LYS A 28 33.45 -19.72 -2.65
C LYS A 28 32.18 -19.80 -3.49
N TYR A 29 31.88 -18.77 -4.29
CA TYR A 29 30.74 -18.72 -5.22
C TYR A 29 31.12 -18.99 -6.67
N ALA A 30 32.36 -19.44 -6.96
CA ALA A 30 32.84 -19.65 -8.34
C ALA A 30 31.94 -20.59 -9.16
N GLN A 31 31.46 -21.70 -8.57
CA GLN A 31 30.54 -22.61 -9.27
C GLN A 31 29.22 -21.92 -9.61
N ARG A 32 28.59 -21.23 -8.65
CA ARG A 32 27.34 -20.48 -8.88
C ARG A 32 27.51 -19.40 -9.94
N LYS A 33 28.66 -18.74 -9.96
CA LYS A 33 29.01 -17.75 -10.98
C LYS A 33 29.10 -18.41 -12.35
N SER A 34 29.80 -19.53 -12.48
CA SER A 34 29.91 -20.27 -13.74
C SER A 34 28.54 -20.73 -14.26
N GLU A 35 27.69 -21.28 -13.39
CA GLU A 35 26.32 -21.67 -13.74
C GLU A 35 25.46 -20.47 -14.16
N PHE A 36 25.63 -19.32 -13.50
CA PHE A 36 24.94 -18.09 -13.83
C PHE A 36 25.37 -17.57 -15.21
N LEU A 37 26.67 -17.50 -15.47
CA LEU A 37 27.21 -17.09 -16.78
C LEU A 37 26.81 -18.09 -17.89
N GLY A 38 26.79 -19.39 -17.59
CA GLY A 38 26.36 -20.44 -18.53
C GLY A 38 24.89 -20.34 -18.95
N ARG A 39 24.05 -19.61 -18.20
CA ARG A 39 22.66 -19.28 -18.57
C ARG A 39 22.56 -18.02 -19.44
N GLY A 40 23.69 -17.45 -19.88
CA GLY A 40 23.74 -16.27 -20.74
C GLY A 40 23.74 -14.92 -20.00
N PHE A 41 23.87 -14.92 -18.67
CA PHE A 41 24.04 -13.68 -17.90
C PHE A 41 25.47 -13.14 -17.98
N THR A 42 25.64 -11.85 -17.70
CA THR A 42 26.94 -11.18 -17.78
C THR A 42 27.68 -11.17 -16.43
N GLU A 43 28.99 -10.93 -16.51
CA GLU A 43 29.85 -10.72 -15.35
C GLU A 43 29.33 -9.58 -14.46
N PHE A 44 28.89 -8.48 -15.06
CA PHE A 44 28.29 -7.35 -14.35
C PHE A 44 27.02 -7.75 -13.58
N GLN A 45 26.16 -8.57 -14.18
CA GLN A 45 24.94 -9.07 -13.53
C GLN A 45 25.22 -10.05 -12.39
N SER A 46 26.42 -10.63 -12.32
CA SER A 46 26.82 -11.57 -11.26
C SER A 46 27.08 -10.87 -9.91
N ASN A 47 27.26 -9.54 -9.92
CA ASN A 47 27.54 -8.74 -8.73
C ASN A 47 26.79 -7.40 -8.74
N GLU A 48 25.68 -7.36 -8.03
CA GLU A 48 24.84 -6.16 -7.87
C GLU A 48 25.26 -5.30 -6.67
N LYS A 49 26.24 -5.75 -5.86
CA LYS A 49 26.63 -5.07 -4.61
C LYS A 49 26.99 -3.59 -4.82
N PRO A 50 27.82 -3.17 -5.80
CA PRO A 50 28.18 -1.76 -5.96
C PRO A 50 26.97 -0.89 -6.29
N ALA A 51 26.14 -1.32 -7.24
CA ALA A 51 24.96 -0.57 -7.67
C ALA A 51 23.92 -0.45 -6.53
N LYS A 52 23.65 -1.54 -5.80
CA LYS A 52 22.71 -1.54 -4.67
C LYS A 52 23.20 -0.69 -3.49
N LEU A 53 24.51 -0.70 -3.23
CA LEU A 53 25.11 0.17 -2.20
C LEU A 53 25.00 1.65 -2.59
N ALA A 54 25.25 2.00 -3.85
CA ALA A 54 25.08 3.37 -4.33
C ALA A 54 23.62 3.83 -4.23
N ALA A 55 22.66 2.99 -4.65
CA ALA A 55 21.23 3.29 -4.53
C ALA A 55 20.80 3.48 -3.06
N MET A 56 21.27 2.62 -2.15
CA MET A 56 20.99 2.77 -0.73
C MET A 56 21.56 4.08 -0.17
N LYS A 57 22.79 4.45 -0.53
CA LYS A 57 23.37 5.74 -0.10
C LYS A 57 22.58 6.94 -0.63
N SER A 58 22.15 6.90 -1.88
CA SER A 58 21.28 7.94 -2.47
C SER A 58 19.97 8.07 -1.69
N LEU A 59 19.30 6.94 -1.41
CA LEU A 59 18.08 6.92 -0.62
C LEU A 59 18.29 7.53 0.78
N ILE A 60 19.36 7.15 1.46
CA ILE A 60 19.70 7.66 2.81
C ILE A 60 19.92 9.17 2.79
N SER A 61 20.62 9.71 1.77
CA SER A 61 20.87 11.16 1.68
C SER A 61 19.61 12.01 1.48
N ARG A 62 18.52 11.40 1.04
CA ARG A 62 17.24 12.07 0.75
C ARG A 62 16.17 11.80 1.82
N LEU A 63 16.50 10.96 2.79
CA LEU A 63 15.58 10.53 3.83
C LEU A 63 15.59 11.52 5.00
N SER A 64 14.40 11.96 5.40
CA SER A 64 14.19 12.74 6.61
C SER A 64 13.13 12.07 7.48
N GLY A 65 13.37 12.03 8.79
CA GLY A 65 12.29 11.86 9.76
C GLY A 65 11.38 13.07 9.76
N ARG A 66 10.11 12.85 10.09
CA ARG A 66 9.10 13.91 10.28
C ARG A 66 8.07 13.49 11.32
N LEU A 67 7.45 14.47 11.96
CA LEU A 67 6.31 14.25 12.86
C LEU A 67 5.04 13.95 12.05
N ASP A 68 4.05 13.33 12.70
CA ASP A 68 2.81 12.91 12.04
C ASP A 68 2.04 14.07 11.36
N HIS A 69 2.07 15.25 11.98
CA HIS A 69 1.35 16.43 11.51
C HIS A 69 2.16 17.28 10.50
N GLU A 70 3.43 16.95 10.26
CA GLU A 70 4.26 17.67 9.31
C GLU A 70 3.98 17.19 7.88
N ILE A 71 3.55 18.12 7.03
CA ILE A 71 3.32 17.90 5.60
C ILE A 71 4.50 18.51 4.83
N PRO A 72 5.40 17.69 4.24
CA PRO A 72 6.55 18.22 3.51
C PRO A 72 6.13 19.03 2.28
N THR A 73 6.83 20.13 1.99
CA THR A 73 6.52 21.04 0.87
C THR A 73 7.32 20.75 -0.39
N GLY A 74 8.48 20.09 -0.27
CA GLY A 74 9.32 19.69 -1.41
C GLY A 74 8.82 18.43 -2.10
N LYS A 75 9.10 18.28 -3.40
CA LYS A 75 8.72 17.11 -4.20
C LYS A 75 9.35 15.83 -3.65
N GLY A 76 8.56 14.75 -3.59
CA GLY A 76 9.02 13.45 -3.09
C GLY A 76 7.91 12.63 -2.45
N VAL A 77 8.30 11.61 -1.69
CA VAL A 77 7.41 10.56 -1.21
C VAL A 77 7.29 10.60 0.31
N CYS A 78 6.06 10.71 0.82
CA CYS A 78 5.79 10.53 2.24
C CYS A 78 5.71 9.04 2.59
N ILE A 79 6.43 8.63 3.62
CA ILE A 79 6.32 7.33 4.27
C ILE A 79 5.87 7.52 5.73
N PRO A 80 5.45 6.46 6.45
CA PRO A 80 5.18 6.58 7.88
C PRO A 80 6.38 7.19 8.63
N ASN A 81 6.13 8.26 9.38
CA ASN A 81 7.16 9.01 10.13
C ASN A 81 8.34 9.54 9.29
N GLY A 82 8.23 9.58 7.96
CA GLY A 82 9.36 9.96 7.12
C GLY A 82 8.97 10.60 5.79
N PHE A 83 9.99 11.13 5.13
CA PHE A 83 9.90 11.71 3.81
C PHE A 83 11.17 11.40 3.02
N ILE A 84 11.00 11.04 1.75
CA ILE A 84 12.09 10.81 0.80
C ILE A 84 11.99 11.90 -0.25
N LEU A 85 12.96 12.82 -0.26
CA LEU A 85 13.06 13.89 -1.26
C LEU A 85 13.27 13.30 -2.65
N ASP A 86 12.64 13.85 -3.68
CA ASP A 86 12.80 13.43 -5.07
C ASP A 86 14.26 13.61 -5.57
N ASP A 87 14.75 12.70 -6.40
CA ASP A 87 16.04 12.82 -7.09
C ASP A 87 15.90 13.02 -8.61
N GLY A 88 14.66 13.18 -9.10
CA GLY A 88 14.35 13.33 -10.52
C GLY A 88 14.36 12.01 -11.30
N ASP A 89 14.75 10.89 -10.68
CA ASP A 89 14.69 9.57 -11.29
C ASP A 89 13.29 8.94 -11.16
N LYS A 90 13.03 7.96 -12.03
CA LYS A 90 11.78 7.20 -12.01
C LYS A 90 11.90 6.00 -11.08
N HIS A 91 11.36 6.11 -9.88
CA HIS A 91 11.31 5.02 -8.91
C HIS A 91 10.02 4.21 -9.00
N LYS A 92 10.13 2.92 -8.64
CA LYS A 92 8.96 2.10 -8.34
C LYS A 92 8.68 2.19 -6.85
N GLU A 93 7.48 2.59 -6.51
CA GLU A 93 7.04 2.93 -5.18
C GLU A 93 5.77 2.17 -4.86
N GLN A 94 5.82 1.44 -3.76
CA GLN A 94 4.66 0.76 -3.19
C GLN A 94 4.63 1.09 -1.70
N ILE A 95 3.60 1.80 -1.29
CA ILE A 95 3.46 2.33 0.07
C ILE A 95 2.15 1.80 0.62
N LYS A 96 2.25 1.09 1.75
CA LYS A 96 1.10 0.53 2.44
C LYS A 96 1.13 0.95 3.89
N PHE A 97 0.03 1.49 4.37
CA PHE A 97 -0.16 1.74 5.79
C PHE A 97 -1.54 1.28 6.22
N ILE A 98 -1.62 0.86 7.49
CA ILE A 98 -2.82 0.35 8.12
C ILE A 98 -3.03 1.14 9.39
N TYR A 99 -4.18 1.80 9.50
CA TYR A 99 -4.70 2.32 10.75
C TYR A 99 -5.69 1.32 11.31
N LYS A 100 -5.52 1.00 12.59
CA LYS A 100 -6.37 0.05 13.29
C LYS A 100 -6.79 0.66 14.62
N ASN A 101 -8.08 0.55 14.95
CA ASN A 101 -8.56 0.71 16.30
C ASN A 101 -9.28 -0.58 16.75
N ASN A 102 -10.04 -0.51 17.85
CA ASN A 102 -10.74 -1.69 18.38
C ASN A 102 -11.80 -2.23 17.41
N GLU A 103 -12.48 -1.35 16.66
CA GLU A 103 -13.64 -1.68 15.84
C GLU A 103 -13.33 -1.76 14.35
N LEU A 104 -12.38 -0.96 13.85
CA LEU A 104 -12.15 -0.71 12.42
C LEU A 104 -10.69 -0.90 12.02
N LEU A 105 -10.51 -1.32 10.77
CA LEU A 105 -9.25 -1.39 10.05
C LEU A 105 -9.37 -0.57 8.76
N LEU A 106 -8.56 0.48 8.66
CA LEU A 106 -8.38 1.30 7.47
C LEU A 106 -7.03 0.96 6.85
N SER A 107 -7.00 0.53 5.60
CA SER A 107 -5.75 0.34 4.85
C SER A 107 -5.71 1.28 3.66
N VAL A 108 -4.55 1.88 3.42
CA VAL A 108 -4.28 2.64 2.19
C VAL A 108 -3.05 2.04 1.53
N ASP A 109 -3.18 1.76 0.25
CA ASP A 109 -2.15 1.22 -0.62
C ASP A 109 -1.99 2.16 -1.82
N VAL A 110 -0.77 2.67 -1.99
CA VAL A 110 -0.38 3.54 -3.11
C VAL A 110 0.70 2.82 -3.88
N ASP A 111 0.47 2.58 -5.16
CA ASP A 111 1.37 1.79 -5.99
C ASP A 111 1.48 2.39 -7.39
N ASN A 112 2.67 2.88 -7.72
CA ASN A 112 2.96 3.48 -9.02
C ASN A 112 3.45 2.45 -10.07
N SER A 113 3.63 1.18 -9.68
CA SER A 113 4.02 0.11 -10.60
C SER A 113 2.84 -0.42 -11.42
N TYR A 114 1.61 -0.14 -10.98
CA TYR A 114 0.41 -0.37 -11.76
C TYR A 114 0.17 0.78 -12.73
N LEU A 115 0.14 0.45 -14.01
CA LEU A 115 -0.24 1.38 -15.07
C LEU A 115 -1.75 1.29 -15.35
N ALA A 116 -2.26 2.29 -16.05
CA ALA A 116 -3.64 2.35 -16.54
C ALA A 116 -4.11 1.00 -17.10
N SER A 117 -5.28 0.55 -16.65
CA SER A 117 -5.88 -0.73 -17.05
C SER A 117 -7.40 -0.65 -17.08
N SER A 118 -8.01 -1.40 -17.99
CA SER A 118 -9.46 -1.65 -17.99
C SER A 118 -9.92 -2.65 -16.92
N ASP A 119 -8.99 -3.28 -16.19
CA ASP A 119 -9.26 -4.10 -15.00
C ASP A 119 -9.58 -3.20 -13.79
N THR A 120 -10.77 -2.62 -13.81
CA THR A 120 -11.31 -1.70 -12.80
C THR A 120 -12.06 -2.44 -11.70
N LEU A 121 -12.39 -1.76 -10.60
CA LEU A 121 -13.25 -2.30 -9.55
C LEU A 121 -14.59 -2.76 -10.14
N PHE A 122 -15.15 -2.00 -11.08
CA PHE A 122 -16.44 -2.32 -11.68
C PHE A 122 -16.38 -3.40 -12.74
N SER A 123 -15.32 -3.47 -13.55
CA SER A 123 -15.17 -4.58 -14.51
C SER A 123 -14.98 -5.93 -13.81
N ARG A 124 -14.46 -5.95 -12.57
CA ARG A 124 -14.40 -7.13 -11.69
C ARG A 124 -15.74 -7.50 -11.03
N GLY A 125 -16.83 -6.78 -11.33
CA GLY A 125 -18.09 -6.89 -10.61
C GLY A 125 -18.74 -8.27 -10.59
N ALA A 126 -18.64 -9.06 -11.66
CA ALA A 126 -19.17 -10.42 -11.68
C ALA A 126 -18.49 -11.34 -10.64
N LYS A 127 -17.15 -11.24 -10.54
CA LYS A 127 -16.35 -11.99 -9.55
C LYS A 127 -16.66 -11.51 -8.12
N ILE A 128 -16.78 -10.20 -7.93
CA ILE A 128 -17.10 -9.59 -6.63
C ILE A 128 -18.50 -10.02 -6.17
N ASN A 129 -19.51 -9.96 -7.05
CA ASN A 129 -20.88 -10.39 -6.75
C ASN A 129 -20.94 -11.88 -6.39
N SER A 130 -20.21 -12.74 -7.10
CA SER A 130 -20.11 -14.16 -6.77
C SER A 130 -19.53 -14.38 -5.36
N ALA A 131 -18.44 -13.69 -5.04
CA ALA A 131 -17.82 -13.78 -3.72
C ALA A 131 -18.72 -13.22 -2.60
N MET A 132 -19.43 -12.11 -2.85
CA MET A 132 -20.41 -11.55 -1.92
C MET A 132 -21.55 -12.54 -1.65
N GLY A 133 -22.06 -13.22 -2.69
CA GLY A 133 -23.10 -14.22 -2.55
C GLY A 133 -22.69 -15.37 -1.63
N GLN A 134 -21.44 -15.85 -1.75
CA GLN A 134 -20.89 -16.88 -0.86
C GLN A 134 -20.78 -16.42 0.61
N GLN A 135 -20.62 -15.12 0.84
CA GLN A 135 -20.50 -14.51 2.17
C GLN A 135 -21.81 -13.89 2.68
N SER A 136 -22.93 -14.10 1.98
CA SER A 136 -24.22 -13.46 2.29
C SER A 136 -24.10 -11.94 2.47
N MET A 137 -23.24 -11.31 1.66
CA MET A 137 -23.04 -9.86 1.65
C MET A 137 -23.92 -9.20 0.58
N GLN A 138 -24.23 -7.93 0.80
CA GLN A 138 -24.99 -7.08 -0.09
C GLN A 138 -24.31 -5.73 -0.28
N THR A 139 -24.59 -5.09 -1.42
CA THR A 139 -24.09 -3.75 -1.72
C THR A 139 -24.90 -2.70 -0.95
N ILE A 140 -24.21 -1.78 -0.28
CA ILE A 140 -24.78 -0.54 0.27
C ILE A 140 -24.75 0.56 -0.78
N LYS A 141 -23.59 0.75 -1.40
CA LYS A 141 -23.30 1.86 -2.32
C LYS A 141 -22.27 1.41 -3.35
N LYS A 142 -22.42 1.86 -4.59
CA LYS A 142 -21.50 1.57 -5.70
C LYS A 142 -21.56 2.73 -6.69
N GLU A 143 -20.51 3.52 -6.78
CA GLU A 143 -20.50 4.73 -7.61
C GLU A 143 -19.12 5.10 -8.14
N ASN A 144 -19.12 5.86 -9.25
CA ASN A 144 -17.95 6.62 -9.65
C ASN A 144 -17.94 7.94 -8.87
N LEU A 145 -16.77 8.37 -8.44
CA LEU A 145 -16.59 9.64 -7.74
C LEU A 145 -15.28 10.33 -8.17
N LEU A 146 -15.21 11.63 -7.92
CA LEU A 146 -14.08 12.49 -8.28
C LEU A 146 -13.57 13.29 -7.07
N PRO A 147 -13.18 12.65 -5.95
CA PRO A 147 -12.69 13.34 -4.76
C PRO A 147 -11.47 14.20 -5.13
N ASN A 148 -11.62 15.52 -5.00
CA ASN A 148 -10.59 16.50 -5.36
C ASN A 148 -9.98 16.27 -6.77
N GLY A 149 -10.81 15.81 -7.71
CA GLY A 149 -10.41 15.55 -9.10
C GLY A 149 -9.74 14.19 -9.36
N LEU A 150 -9.69 13.28 -8.38
CA LEU A 150 -9.14 11.93 -8.58
C LEU A 150 -10.21 10.97 -9.11
N PRO A 151 -10.10 10.46 -10.36
CA PRO A 151 -11.05 9.47 -10.89
C PRO A 151 -11.05 8.21 -10.04
N SER A 152 -12.19 7.91 -9.42
CA SER A 152 -12.29 6.84 -8.44
C SER A 152 -13.57 6.02 -8.62
N GLN A 153 -13.50 4.76 -8.23
CA GLN A 153 -14.63 3.85 -8.10
C GLN A 153 -14.69 3.36 -6.66
N GLU A 154 -15.87 3.41 -6.06
CA GLU A 154 -16.11 2.81 -4.74
C GLU A 154 -17.17 1.73 -4.77
N TRP A 155 -17.04 0.81 -3.82
CA TRP A 155 -18.01 -0.25 -3.59
C TRP A 155 -18.06 -0.57 -2.10
N LEU A 156 -19.20 -0.23 -1.49
CA LEU A 156 -19.48 -0.45 -0.09
C LEU A 156 -20.37 -1.67 0.07
N MET A 157 -19.92 -2.63 0.86
CA MET A 157 -20.60 -3.90 1.06
C MET A 157 -20.83 -4.13 2.54
N LYS A 158 -21.97 -4.74 2.88
CA LYS A 158 -22.27 -5.21 4.24
C LYS A 158 -22.73 -6.66 4.25
N GLY A 159 -22.51 -7.32 5.36
CA GLY A 159 -23.02 -8.66 5.65
C GLY A 159 -23.06 -8.89 7.14
N LYS A 160 -22.96 -10.16 7.52
CA LYS A 160 -22.85 -10.59 8.91
C LYS A 160 -21.59 -11.41 9.11
N GLN A 161 -21.05 -11.39 10.31
CA GLN A 161 -19.91 -12.20 10.72
C GLN A 161 -20.11 -12.75 12.13
N GLU A 162 -19.31 -13.75 12.49
CA GLU A 162 -19.14 -14.18 13.87
C GLU A 162 -17.88 -13.53 14.44
N VAL A 163 -17.97 -12.94 15.63
CA VAL A 163 -16.81 -12.31 16.30
C VAL A 163 -16.59 -12.98 17.65
N TYR A 164 -15.35 -13.36 17.95
CA TYR A 164 -15.01 -13.93 19.25
C TYR A 164 -15.03 -12.85 20.35
N SER A 165 -15.83 -13.07 21.39
CA SER A 165 -15.83 -12.27 22.62
C SER A 165 -14.95 -12.98 23.66
N GLU A 166 -13.90 -12.29 24.13
CA GLU A 166 -13.07 -12.76 25.24
C GLU A 166 -13.87 -12.79 26.55
N GLU A 167 -14.73 -11.80 26.77
CA GLU A 167 -15.57 -11.67 27.97
C GLU A 167 -16.54 -12.86 28.11
N GLU A 168 -17.19 -13.26 27.01
CA GLU A 168 -18.13 -14.37 27.00
C GLU A 168 -17.47 -15.72 26.65
N ASN A 169 -16.17 -15.72 26.35
CA ASN A 169 -15.38 -16.85 25.87
C ASN A 169 -16.09 -17.65 24.75
N LYS A 170 -16.74 -16.96 23.81
CA LYS A 170 -17.49 -17.59 22.71
C LYS A 170 -17.58 -16.68 21.50
N LYS A 171 -17.94 -17.26 20.35
CA LYS A 171 -18.27 -16.48 19.15
C LYS A 171 -19.69 -15.92 19.25
N ILE A 172 -19.82 -14.62 19.04
CA ILE A 172 -21.09 -13.93 18.94
C ILE A 172 -21.50 -13.89 17.46
N PRO A 173 -22.60 -14.56 17.09
CA PRO A 173 -23.05 -14.61 15.70
C PRO A 173 -23.76 -13.32 15.29
N ASN A 174 -24.00 -13.17 13.99
CA ASN A 174 -24.82 -12.10 13.40
C ASN A 174 -24.32 -10.67 13.66
N MET A 175 -23.03 -10.49 13.96
CA MET A 175 -22.44 -9.16 14.10
C MET A 175 -22.34 -8.47 12.75
N PRO A 176 -22.50 -7.14 12.65
CA PRO A 176 -22.35 -6.41 11.40
C PRO A 176 -20.96 -6.63 10.80
N TYR A 177 -20.90 -6.80 9.48
CA TYR A 177 -19.65 -6.91 8.74
C TYR A 177 -19.65 -5.91 7.57
N TYR A 178 -18.66 -5.03 7.53
CA TYR A 178 -18.48 -4.01 6.50
C TYR A 178 -17.19 -4.27 5.73
N GLN A 179 -17.27 -4.16 4.40
CA GLN A 179 -16.12 -4.12 3.52
C GLN A 179 -16.30 -3.00 2.50
N PHE A 180 -15.56 -1.91 2.69
CA PHE A 180 -15.64 -0.74 1.84
C PHE A 180 -14.34 -0.59 1.06
N TRP A 181 -14.44 -0.46 -0.25
CA TRP A 181 -13.29 -0.31 -1.14
C TRP A 181 -13.42 0.94 -1.98
N LEU A 182 -12.33 1.68 -2.15
CA LEU A 182 -12.15 2.69 -3.18
C LEU A 182 -10.88 2.37 -3.95
N TYR A 183 -10.98 2.45 -5.27
CA TYR A 183 -9.83 2.43 -6.16
C TYR A 183 -9.79 3.75 -6.95
N ALA A 184 -8.69 4.48 -6.86
CA ALA A 184 -8.43 5.68 -7.66
C ALA A 184 -7.40 5.42 -8.75
N ASN A 185 -7.50 6.20 -9.83
CA ASN A 185 -6.59 6.21 -10.98
C ASN A 185 -6.45 4.88 -11.72
N GLN A 186 -7.41 3.95 -11.63
CA GLN A 186 -7.26 2.63 -12.27
C GLN A 186 -7.03 2.71 -13.78
N GLU A 187 -7.72 3.63 -14.44
CA GLU A 187 -7.68 3.83 -15.89
C GLU A 187 -6.69 4.92 -16.32
N THR A 188 -6.08 5.62 -15.36
CA THR A 188 -5.21 6.78 -15.60
C THR A 188 -3.84 6.67 -14.91
N ALA A 189 -3.55 5.53 -14.28
CA ALA A 189 -2.35 5.38 -13.49
C ALA A 189 -1.07 5.48 -14.34
N THR A 190 -0.10 6.21 -13.82
CA THR A 190 1.24 6.38 -14.38
C THR A 190 2.28 6.30 -13.25
N LEU A 191 3.56 6.39 -13.59
CA LEU A 191 4.64 6.44 -12.58
C LEU A 191 4.53 7.66 -11.64
N THR A 192 3.92 8.76 -12.11
CA THR A 192 3.67 9.98 -11.32
C THR A 192 2.22 10.10 -10.88
N THR A 193 1.33 9.21 -11.31
CA THR A 193 -0.09 9.21 -10.95
C THR A 193 -0.41 7.82 -10.41
N PRO A 194 -0.05 7.49 -9.16
CA PRO A 194 -0.13 6.12 -8.68
C PRO A 194 -1.58 5.65 -8.56
N ARG A 195 -1.78 4.34 -8.68
CA ARG A 195 -3.05 3.73 -8.28
C ARG A 195 -3.17 3.83 -6.76
N VAL A 196 -4.32 4.27 -6.27
CA VAL A 196 -4.63 4.30 -4.83
C VAL A 196 -5.72 3.30 -4.54
N LEU A 197 -5.56 2.53 -3.47
CA LEU A 197 -6.55 1.61 -2.93
C LEU A 197 -6.78 1.94 -1.46
N VAL A 198 -7.99 2.35 -1.13
CA VAL A 198 -8.44 2.56 0.25
C VAL A 198 -9.41 1.46 0.61
N LYS A 199 -9.22 0.84 1.78
CA LYS A 199 -10.19 -0.12 2.32
C LYS A 199 -10.52 0.19 3.77
N LEU A 200 -11.79 0.13 4.12
CA LEU A 200 -12.27 0.19 5.49
C LEU A 200 -13.09 -1.08 5.78
N ASN A 201 -12.80 -1.77 6.88
CA ASN A 201 -13.56 -2.95 7.30
C ASN A 201 -13.48 -3.18 8.80
N ASN A 202 -14.34 -4.06 9.31
CA ASN A 202 -14.33 -4.51 10.71
C ASN A 202 -14.17 -6.04 10.79
N VAL A 203 -13.29 -6.62 9.96
CA VAL A 203 -13.10 -8.08 9.97
C VAL A 203 -12.67 -8.57 11.34
N ASN A 204 -13.40 -9.56 11.88
CA ASN A 204 -13.18 -10.13 13.21
C ASN A 204 -13.20 -9.06 14.33
N ARG A 205 -14.01 -8.01 14.18
CA ARG A 205 -14.14 -6.92 15.15
C ARG A 205 -15.60 -6.60 15.45
N PHE A 206 -15.89 -6.40 16.73
CA PHE A 206 -17.13 -5.76 17.13
C PHE A 206 -17.17 -4.34 16.57
N THR A 207 -18.34 -3.91 16.12
CA THR A 207 -18.58 -2.53 15.71
C THR A 207 -19.91 -2.09 16.27
N THR A 208 -19.92 -0.90 16.86
CA THR A 208 -21.11 -0.23 17.40
C THR A 208 -21.72 0.73 16.38
N TYR A 209 -20.99 1.01 15.29
CA TYR A 209 -21.46 1.88 14.22
C TYR A 209 -22.62 1.25 13.45
N SER A 210 -23.65 2.05 13.22
CA SER A 210 -24.74 1.77 12.29
C SER A 210 -24.28 1.88 10.83
N ASP A 211 -25.09 1.35 9.90
CA ASP A 211 -24.85 1.48 8.46
C ASP A 211 -24.62 2.94 8.03
N ALA A 212 -25.45 3.87 8.53
CA ALA A 212 -25.35 5.29 8.21
C ALA A 212 -24.04 5.91 8.74
N GLN A 213 -23.66 5.59 9.99
CA GLN A 213 -22.40 6.08 10.58
C GLN A 213 -21.19 5.53 9.83
N MET A 214 -21.23 4.25 9.42
CA MET A 214 -20.15 3.66 8.63
C MET A 214 -19.98 4.35 7.28
N VAL A 215 -21.09 4.60 6.56
CA VAL A 215 -21.06 5.34 5.29
C VAL A 215 -20.57 6.78 5.51
N GLU A 216 -20.99 7.46 6.58
CA GLU A 216 -20.52 8.80 6.88
C GLU A 216 -19.00 8.86 7.16
N ILE A 217 -18.48 7.92 7.97
CA ILE A 217 -17.04 7.79 8.25
C ILE A 217 -16.29 7.59 6.95
N TRP A 218 -16.79 6.69 6.10
CA TRP A 218 -16.20 6.41 4.79
C TRP A 218 -16.18 7.64 3.89
N ASP A 219 -17.32 8.31 3.71
CA ASP A 219 -17.47 9.48 2.86
C ASP A 219 -16.53 10.61 3.31
N ARG A 220 -16.36 10.82 4.62
CA ARG A 220 -15.39 11.80 5.17
C ARG A 220 -13.94 11.42 4.81
N ILE A 221 -13.58 10.14 4.89
CA ILE A 221 -12.23 9.67 4.54
C ILE A 221 -11.97 9.87 3.04
N VAL A 222 -12.85 9.36 2.17
CA VAL A 222 -12.60 9.37 0.72
C VAL A 222 -12.66 10.77 0.12
N ASN A 223 -13.54 11.65 0.61
CA ASN A 223 -13.60 13.04 0.16
C ASN A 223 -12.41 13.89 0.63
N SER A 224 -11.65 13.41 1.62
CA SER A 224 -10.40 14.06 2.04
C SER A 224 -9.19 13.74 1.14
N LEU A 225 -9.30 12.70 0.31
CA LEU A 225 -8.22 12.21 -0.55
C LEU A 225 -7.86 13.28 -1.59
N ARG A 226 -6.59 13.68 -1.60
CA ARG A 226 -6.04 14.65 -2.56
C ARG A 226 -4.55 14.43 -2.73
N TYR A 227 -4.01 14.90 -3.85
CA TYR A 227 -2.56 15.04 -3.95
C TYR A 227 -2.07 16.08 -2.97
N ARG A 228 -0.88 15.83 -2.42
CA ARG A 228 -0.19 16.84 -1.62
C ARG A 228 0.17 18.02 -2.53
N PRO A 229 0.06 19.28 -2.06
CA PRO A 229 0.63 20.41 -2.77
C PRO A 229 2.10 20.14 -3.13
N ASN A 230 2.51 20.48 -4.36
CA ASN A 230 3.86 20.24 -4.89
C ASN A 230 4.31 18.76 -4.86
N ALA A 231 3.37 17.82 -5.00
CA ALA A 231 3.72 16.39 -5.13
C ALA A 231 4.45 16.07 -6.44
N PHE A 232 4.29 16.88 -7.49
CA PHE A 232 4.78 16.64 -8.84
C PHE A 232 5.57 17.80 -9.41
#